data_AF-A0A6I6UPH4-F1
#
_entry.id   AF-A0A6I6UPH4-F1
#
_cell.length_a   1.000
_cell.length_b   1.000
_cell.length_c   1.000
_cell.angle_alpha   90.00
_cell.angle_beta   90.00
_cell.angle_gamma   90.00
#
_symmetry.space_group_name_H-M   'P 1'
#
loop_
_entity.id
_entity.type
_entity.pdbx_description
1 polymer ?
#
loop_
_entity_poly.entity_id
_entity_poly.type
_entity_poly.pdbx_seq_one_letter_code
_entity_poly.pdbx_strand_id
1 'polypeptide(L)'
;MTAALLFIKSVMIGVAIAAPVGPVGILCIQRTLAYGRRTGFLSGLGAATADALYGLIAVMGFTVVSGFLMAHQFWIQVWGGVFLLLLGWKTFTSQPRH
;
A
#
# COMPACT_ATOMS: atom_id res chain seq x y z
N MET A 1 -25.73 8.91 12.31
CA MET A 1 -24.52 9.47 12.97
C MET A 1 -23.34 8.51 12.89
N THR A 2 -23.05 7.96 11.71
CA THR A 2 -22.03 6.91 11.50
C THR A 2 -21.17 7.17 10.26
N ALA A 3 -21.75 7.74 9.20
CA ALA A 3 -21.03 8.07 7.97
C ALA A 3 -19.86 9.07 8.18
N ALA A 4 -20.07 10.14 8.96
CA ALA A 4 -19.02 11.11 9.24
C ALA A 4 -17.84 10.49 10.02
N LEU A 5 -18.13 9.63 10.99
CA LEU A 5 -17.11 8.90 11.74
C LEU A 5 -16.33 7.91 10.86
N LEU A 6 -17.03 7.20 9.96
CA LEU A 6 -16.39 6.28 9.00
C LEU A 6 -15.50 7.04 8.00
N PHE A 7 -15.93 8.21 7.54
CA PHE A 7 -15.13 9.06 6.67
C PHE A 7 -13.85 9.53 7.38
N ILE A 8 -13.96 10.07 8.60
CA ILE A 8 -12.78 10.50 9.37
C ILE A 8 -11.84 9.31 9.63
N LYS A 9 -12.38 8.15 10.01
CA LYS A 9 -11.58 6.95 10.29
C LYS A 9 -10.83 6.45 9.06
N SER A 10 -11.47 6.42 7.91
CA SER A 10 -10.82 6.02 6.65
C SER A 10 -9.74 7.02 6.21
N VAL A 11 -9.96 8.33 6.37
CA VAL A 11 -8.94 9.36 6.14
C VAL A 11 -7.73 9.14 7.05
N MET A 12 -7.95 8.95 8.36
CA MET A 12 -6.86 8.71 9.31
C MET A 12 -6.03 7.46 8.98
N ILE A 13 -6.70 6.36 8.63
CA ILE A 13 -6.01 5.11 8.24
C ILE A 13 -5.23 5.32 6.93
N GLY A 14 -5.81 6.01 5.94
CA GLY A 14 -5.13 6.33 4.68
C GLY A 14 -3.86 7.16 4.90
N VAL A 15 -3.94 8.19 5.76
CA VAL A 15 -2.77 9.01 6.12
C VAL A 15 -1.71 8.18 6.84
N ALA A 16 -2.11 7.29 7.77
CA ALA A 16 -1.17 6.44 8.48
C ALA A 16 -0.43 5.45 7.55
N ILE A 17 -1.12 4.93 6.53
CA ILE A 17 -0.52 4.04 5.53
C ILE A 17 0.40 4.80 4.56
N ALA A 18 0.10 6.07 4.26
CA ALA A 18 0.88 6.91 3.36
C ALA A 18 2.09 7.60 4.04
N ALA A 19 2.09 7.72 5.37
CA ALA A 19 3.16 8.34 6.14
C ALA A 19 4.56 7.70 6.00
N PRO A 20 4.71 6.36 5.89
CA PRO A 20 6.01 5.74 5.67
C PRO A 20 6.51 6.06 4.25
N VAL A 21 7.74 6.57 4.16
CA VAL A 21 8.37 6.84 2.86
C VAL A 21 8.80 5.51 2.23
N GLY A 22 7.89 4.90 1.46
CA GLY A 22 8.15 3.65 0.75
C GLY A 22 9.09 3.82 -0.45
N PRO A 23 9.48 2.71 -1.11
CA PRO A 23 10.34 2.71 -2.29
C PRO A 23 9.79 3.61 -3.42
N VAL A 24 8.46 3.65 -3.58
CA VAL A 24 7.77 4.49 -4.57
C VAL A 24 7.92 5.98 -4.24
N GLY A 25 7.86 6.35 -2.96
CA GLY A 25 8.08 7.72 -2.50
C GLY A 25 9.52 8.18 -2.77
N ILE A 26 10.50 7.32 -2.45
CA ILE A 26 11.91 7.58 -2.74
C ILE A 26 12.14 7.74 -4.25
N LEU A 27 11.55 6.86 -5.08
CA LEU A 27 11.66 6.95 -6.53
C LEU A 27 11.06 8.25 -7.08
N CYS A 28 9.93 8.69 -6.53
CA CYS A 28 9.29 9.94 -6.92
C CYS A 28 10.17 11.16 -6.57
N ILE A 29 10.79 11.15 -5.38
CA ILE A 29 11.77 12.17 -4.97
C ILE A 29 13.00 12.14 -5.89
N GLN A 30 13.55 10.96 -6.18
CA GLN A 30 14.70 10.80 -7.07
C GLN A 30 14.41 11.34 -8.47
N ARG A 31 13.24 11.04 -9.04
CA ARG A 31 12.82 11.59 -10.35
C ARG A 31 12.63 13.10 -10.30
N THR A 32 12.07 13.63 -9.20
CA THR A 32 11.91 15.07 -9.00
C THR A 32 13.26 15.78 -8.98
N LEU A 33 14.25 15.19 -8.32
CA LEU A 33 15.61 15.74 -8.23
C LEU A 33 16.38 15.59 -9.55
N ALA A 34 16.25 14.46 -10.24
CA ALA A 34 17.00 14.18 -11.48
C ALA A 34 16.42 14.87 -12.72
N TYR A 35 15.09 14.98 -12.82
CA TYR A 35 14.38 15.45 -14.02
C TYR A 35 13.48 16.67 -13.76
N GLY A 36 13.54 17.27 -12.57
CA GLY A 36 12.82 18.47 -12.19
C GLY A 36 11.41 18.25 -11.61
N ARG A 37 10.77 19.34 -11.15
CA ARG A 37 9.49 19.30 -10.40
C ARG A 37 8.33 18.67 -11.18
N ARG A 38 8.26 18.92 -12.50
CA ARG A 38 7.12 18.50 -13.33
C ARG A 38 7.06 16.99 -13.53
N THR A 39 8.22 16.35 -13.76
CA THR A 39 8.32 14.90 -13.95
C THR A 39 8.07 14.14 -12.64
N GLY A 40 8.50 14.71 -11.51
CA GLY A 40 8.13 14.27 -10.17
C GLY A 40 6.62 14.29 -9.94
N PHE A 41 5.97 15.42 -10.22
CA PHE A 41 4.52 15.56 -10.07
C PHE A 41 3.72 14.58 -10.93
N LEU A 42 4.10 14.42 -12.21
CA LEU A 42 3.48 13.45 -13.11
C LEU A 42 3.67 12.00 -12.63
N SER A 43 4.87 11.66 -12.12
CA SER A 43 5.14 10.33 -11.57
C SER A 43 4.32 10.05 -10.32
N GLY A 44 4.19 11.04 -9.43
CA GLY A 44 3.36 10.94 -8.23
C GLY A 44 1.87 10.80 -8.54
N LEU A 45 1.36 11.60 -9.49
CA LEU A 45 -0.03 11.52 -9.94
C LEU A 45 -0.32 10.16 -10.60
N GLY A 46 0.62 9.64 -11.39
CA GLY A 46 0.52 8.30 -11.99
C GLY A 46 0.47 7.21 -10.93
N ALA A 47 1.33 7.27 -9.92
CA ALA A 47 1.33 6.33 -8.79
C ALA A 47 -0.01 6.37 -8.02
N ALA A 48 -0.47 7.56 -7.65
CA ALA A 48 -1.75 7.73 -6.95
C ALA A 48 -2.95 7.22 -7.78
N THR A 49 -2.91 7.43 -9.09
CA THR A 49 -3.96 6.94 -10.00
C THR A 49 -3.94 5.41 -10.08
N ALA A 50 -2.75 4.81 -10.16
CA ALA A 50 -2.60 3.36 -10.15
C ALA A 50 -3.13 2.76 -8.84
N ASP A 51 -2.79 3.34 -7.69
CA ASP A 51 -3.28 2.90 -6.38
C ASP A 51 -4.81 3.04 -6.26
N ALA A 52 -5.38 4.14 -6.77
CA ALA A 52 -6.82 4.36 -6.79
C ALA A 52 -7.55 3.35 -7.66
N LEU A 53 -7.05 3.07 -8.87
CA LEU A 53 -7.62 2.06 -9.76
C LEU A 53 -7.51 0.66 -9.17
N TYR A 54 -6.35 0.32 -8.58
CA TYR A 54 -6.16 -0.96 -7.92
C TYR A 54 -7.10 -1.14 -6.73
N GLY A 55 -7.25 -0.11 -5.89
CA GLY A 55 -8.19 -0.09 -4.79
C GLY A 55 -9.65 -0.22 -5.25
N LEU A 56 -10.02 0.46 -6.34
CA LEU A 56 -11.35 0.36 -6.92
C LEU A 56 -11.65 -1.06 -7.41
N ILE A 57 -10.74 -1.67 -8.16
CA ILE A 57 -10.88 -3.05 -8.64
C ILE A 57 -10.98 -4.01 -7.46
N ALA A 58 -10.14 -3.84 -6.44
CA ALA A 58 -10.15 -4.69 -5.24
C ALA A 58 -11.49 -4.60 -4.49
N VAL A 59 -12.03 -3.39 -4.30
CA VAL A 59 -13.31 -3.18 -3.60
C VAL A 59 -14.49 -3.69 -4.42
N MET A 60 -14.53 -3.41 -5.73
CA MET A 60 -15.61 -3.89 -6.60
C MET A 60 -15.62 -5.43 -6.70
N GLY A 61 -14.44 -6.06 -6.75
CA GLY A 61 -14.29 -7.52 -6.77
C GLY A 61 -14.46 -8.19 -5.41
N PHE A 62 -14.41 -7.43 -4.30
CA PHE A 62 -14.37 -7.97 -2.94
C PHE A 62 -15.59 -8.85 -2.62
N THR A 63 -16.78 -8.44 -3.04
CA THR A 63 -18.02 -9.17 -2.76
C THR A 63 -18.01 -10.59 -3.34
N VAL A 64 -17.48 -10.75 -4.57
CA VAL A 64 -17.39 -12.06 -5.25
C VAL A 64 -16.37 -12.96 -4.56
N VAL A 65 -15.25 -12.40 -4.12
CA VAL A 65 -14.15 -13.16 -3.52
C VAL A 65 -14.38 -13.45 -2.03
N SER A 66 -15.24 -12.67 -1.35
CA SER A 66 -15.47 -12.75 0.10
C SER A 66 -15.83 -14.16 0.61
N GLY A 67 -16.68 -14.90 -0.11
CA GLY A 67 -17.05 -16.27 0.26
C GLY A 67 -15.88 -17.25 0.22
N PHE A 68 -15.02 -17.15 -0.80
CA PHE A 68 -13.80 -17.96 -0.90
C PHE A 68 -12.78 -17.56 0.17
N LEU A 69 -12.65 -16.25 0.44
CA LEU A 69 -11.74 -15.70 1.43
C LEU A 69 -12.06 -16.18 2.85
N MET A 70 -13.35 -16.30 3.19
CA MET A 70 -13.79 -16.83 4.50
C MET A 70 -13.50 -18.33 4.63
N ALA A 71 -13.72 -19.11 3.56
CA ALA A 71 -13.44 -20.55 3.56
C ALA A 71 -11.94 -20.86 3.72
N HIS A 72 -11.05 -20.02 3.20
CA HIS A 72 -9.60 -20.20 3.25
C HIS A 72 -8.88 -19.20 4.18
N GLN A 73 -9.61 -18.50 5.05
CA GLN A 73 -9.07 -17.44 5.89
C GLN A 73 -7.84 -17.90 6.69
N PHE A 74 -7.91 -19.09 7.27
CA PHE A 74 -6.82 -19.67 8.05
C PHE A 74 -5.54 -19.80 7.21
N TRP A 75 -5.65 -20.37 6.00
CA TRP A 75 -4.51 -20.52 5.10
C TRP A 75 -3.96 -19.17 4.66
N ILE A 76 -4.82 -18.21 4.30
CA ILE A 76 -4.41 -16.88 3.87
C ILE A 76 -3.66 -16.14 4.99
N GLN A 77 -4.14 -16.23 6.23
CA GLN A 77 -3.48 -15.61 7.38
C GLN A 77 -2.13 -16.27 7.69
N VAL A 78 -2.04 -17.60 7.62
CA VAL A 78 -0.76 -18.31 7.83
C VAL A 78 0.25 -17.91 6.75
N TRP A 79 -0.14 -17.95 5.48
CA TRP A 79 0.73 -17.55 4.37
C TRP A 79 1.15 -16.08 4.46
N GLY A 80 0.21 -15.17 4.74
CA GLY A 80 0.50 -13.75 4.91
C GLY A 80 1.41 -13.46 6.11
N GLY A 81 1.18 -14.11 7.24
CA GLY A 81 2.00 -13.99 8.44
C GLY A 81 3.42 -14.52 8.24
N VAL A 82 3.55 -15.71 7.65
CA VAL A 82 4.87 -16.29 7.29
C VAL A 82 5.60 -15.38 6.31
N PHE A 83 4.91 -14.86 5.29
CA PHE A 83 5.53 -13.94 4.33
C PHE A 83 6.03 -12.66 4.99
N LEU A 84 5.26 -12.05 5.89
CA LEU A 84 5.69 -10.87 6.65
C LEU A 84 6.84 -11.18 7.62
N LEU A 85 6.84 -12.33 8.28
CA LEU A 85 7.96 -12.78 9.13
C LEU A 85 9.23 -12.98 8.29
N LEU A 86 9.12 -13.58 7.11
CA LEU A 86 10.25 -13.75 6.19
C LEU A 86 10.78 -12.40 5.70
N LEU A 87 9.91 -11.45 5.35
CA LEU A 87 10.32 -10.10 4.96
C LEU A 87 10.96 -9.35 6.13
N GLY A 88 10.40 -9.46 7.33
CA GLY A 88 10.98 -8.89 8.55
C GLY A 88 12.36 -9.46 8.82
N TRP A 89 12.49 -10.79 8.83
CA TRP A 89 13.76 -11.49 9.01
C TRP A 89 14.80 -11.08 7.96
N LYS A 90 14.39 -11.05 6.69
CA LYS A 90 15.26 -10.61 5.59
C LYS A 90 15.70 -9.16 5.79
N THR A 91 14.83 -8.28 6.26
CA THR A 91 15.18 -6.87 6.54
C THR A 91 16.16 -6.76 7.72
N PHE A 92 15.99 -7.55 8.77
CA PHE A 92 16.92 -7.60 9.92
C PHE A 92 18.30 -8.17 9.56
N THR A 93 18.35 -9.13 8.64
CA THR A 93 19.60 -9.77 8.18
C THR A 93 20.24 -9.06 6.98
N SER A 94 19.52 -8.15 6.34
CA SER A 94 20.07 -7.28 5.30
C SER A 94 21.04 -6.31 5.96
N GLN A 95 22.34 -6.62 5.87
CA GLN A 95 23.39 -5.68 6.24
C GLN A 95 23.11 -4.33 5.56
N PRO A 96 23.12 -3.21 6.29
CA PRO A 96 22.98 -1.89 5.69
C PRO A 96 24.13 -1.73 4.69
N ARG A 97 23.80 -1.84 3.40
CA ARG A 97 24.75 -1.64 2.32
C ARG A 97 25.07 -0.15 2.31
N HIS A 98 26.23 0.18 2.87
CA HIS A 98 26.89 1.48 2.78
C HIS A 98 26.92 1.99 1.34
#